data_AF-A0A9W3H213-F1
#
_entry.id   AF-A0A9W3H213-F1
#
_cell.length_a   1.000
_cell.length_b   1.000
_cell.length_c   1.000
_cell.angle_alpha   90.00
_cell.angle_beta   90.00
_cell.angle_gamma   90.00
#
_symmetry.space_group_name_H-M   'P 1'
#
loop_
_entity.id
_entity.type
_entity.pdbx_description
1 polymer ?
#
loop_
_entity_poly.entity_id
_entity_poly.type
_entity_poly.pdbx_seq_one_letter_code
_entity_poly.pdbx_strand_id
1 'polypeptide(L)'
;MAEASPPVGSPPRCLWYRRPGIYEDDKGRTWVMAVLHFLQREAGITVHMLQMAVHPQMLRSQTRAFMSGLPLKWELYPGRKYQGTDSRLWDIVDHGQASAQWPQINSTERLILTYSSTGDD
;
A
#
# COMPACT_ATOMS: atom_id res chain seq x y z
N MET A 1 5.32 9.79 27.37
CA MET A 1 5.98 8.51 27.02
C MET A 1 5.21 7.96 25.85
N ALA A 2 5.81 7.92 24.65
CA ALA A 2 5.11 7.48 23.45
C ALA A 2 4.99 5.96 23.50
N GLU A 3 3.76 5.45 23.65
CA GLU A 3 3.46 4.03 23.49
C GLU A 3 3.84 3.64 22.07
N ALA A 4 4.98 2.95 21.92
CA ALA A 4 5.35 2.31 20.68
C ALA A 4 4.24 1.29 20.40
N SER A 5 3.47 1.53 19.35
CA SER A 5 2.47 0.57 18.88
C SER A 5 3.12 -0.82 18.78
N PRO A 6 2.38 -1.91 19.12
CA PRO A 6 2.93 -3.25 19.07
C PRO A 6 3.60 -3.47 17.70
N PRO A 7 4.75 -4.16 17.64
CA PRO A 7 5.45 -4.35 16.40
C PRO A 7 4.51 -5.03 15.43
N VAL A 8 4.03 -4.27 14.44
CA VAL A 8 3.42 -4.87 13.27
C VAL A 8 4.46 -5.83 12.70
N GLY A 9 4.03 -7.01 12.26
CA GLY A 9 4.97 -8.00 11.73
C GLY A 9 5.79 -7.44 10.55
N SER A 10 6.64 -8.27 9.97
CA SER A 10 7.32 -7.89 8.73
C SER A 10 6.30 -7.49 7.65
N PRO A 11 6.60 -6.46 6.83
CA PRO A 11 5.76 -6.11 5.69
C PRO A 11 5.59 -7.32 4.76
N PRO A 12 4.48 -7.41 4.01
CA PRO A 12 4.21 -8.56 3.15
C PRO A 12 5.36 -8.80 2.16
N ARG A 13 5.71 -10.05 1.88
CA ARG A 13 6.84 -10.34 0.97
C ARG A 13 6.44 -10.06 -0.47
N CYS A 14 5.18 -10.31 -0.81
CA CYS A 14 4.62 -10.04 -2.11
C CYS A 14 3.21 -9.46 -1.96
N LEU A 15 2.80 -8.63 -2.92
CA LEU A 15 1.42 -8.18 -3.10
C LEU A 15 1.03 -8.43 -4.55
N TRP A 16 0.02 -9.28 -4.77
CA TRP A 16 -0.50 -9.58 -6.09
C TRP A 16 -1.82 -8.86 -6.33
N TYR A 17 -1.92 -8.22 -7.49
CA TYR A 17 -3.16 -7.64 -7.97
C TYR A 17 -4.23 -8.72 -8.10
N ARG A 18 -5.37 -8.51 -7.44
CA ARG A 18 -6.55 -9.37 -7.60
C ARG A 18 -7.61 -8.66 -8.41
N ARG A 19 -7.90 -7.42 -8.02
CA ARG A 19 -8.97 -6.60 -8.56
C ARG A 19 -8.58 -5.13 -8.43
N PRO A 20 -9.29 -4.24 -9.14
CA PRO A 20 -9.06 -2.81 -8.98
C PRO A 20 -9.13 -2.41 -7.50
N GLY A 21 -8.01 -1.99 -6.93
CA GLY A 21 -7.88 -1.45 -5.58
C GLY A 21 -7.60 -2.50 -4.53
N ILE A 22 -7.45 -3.76 -4.94
CA ILE A 22 -7.36 -4.91 -4.04
C ILE A 22 -6.16 -5.76 -4.45
N TYR A 23 -5.28 -5.93 -3.48
CA TYR A 23 -4.09 -6.76 -3.54
C TYR A 23 -4.20 -7.87 -2.49
N GLU A 24 -3.51 -8.97 -2.73
CA GLU A 24 -3.43 -10.11 -1.82
C GLU A 24 -1.96 -10.39 -1.52
N ASP A 25 -1.63 -10.66 -0.26
CA ASP A 25 -0.25 -10.97 0.13
C ASP A 25 0.07 -12.47 0.21
N ASP A 26 1.33 -12.80 0.49
CA ASP A 26 1.85 -14.17 0.62
C ASP A 26 1.15 -15.01 1.71
N LYS A 27 0.43 -14.35 2.62
CA LYS A 27 -0.34 -14.99 3.70
C LYS A 27 -1.84 -15.04 3.39
N GLY A 28 -2.25 -14.65 2.18
CA GLY A 28 -3.65 -14.58 1.77
C GLY A 28 -4.42 -13.42 2.41
N ARG A 29 -3.74 -12.44 3.01
CA ARG A 29 -4.40 -11.26 3.57
C ARG A 29 -4.72 -10.28 2.44
N THR A 30 -5.91 -9.66 2.55
CA THR A 30 -6.38 -8.69 1.57
C THR A 30 -5.91 -7.29 1.95
N TRP A 31 -5.30 -6.60 0.99
CA TRP A 31 -4.82 -5.22 1.08
C TRP A 31 -5.63 -4.34 0.13
N VAL A 32 -6.29 -3.34 0.68
CA VAL A 32 -7.14 -2.42 -0.08
C VAL A 32 -6.46 -1.07 -0.19
N MET A 33 -6.37 -0.55 -1.39
CA MET A 33 -5.88 0.80 -1.63
C MET A 33 -6.92 1.83 -1.18
N ALA A 34 -6.56 2.59 -0.16
CA ALA A 34 -7.41 3.62 0.43
C ALA A 34 -7.20 4.98 -0.23
N VAL A 35 -5.94 5.35 -0.51
CA VAL A 35 -5.60 6.67 -1.05
C VAL A 35 -4.47 6.57 -2.05
N LEU A 36 -4.57 7.33 -3.15
CA LEU A 36 -3.51 7.53 -4.13
C LEU A 36 -3.23 9.03 -4.27
N HIS A 37 -2.00 9.44 -4.00
CA HIS A 37 -1.54 10.82 -4.17
C HIS A 37 -0.54 10.90 -5.32
N PHE A 38 -0.81 11.79 -6.28
CA PHE A 38 0.15 12.14 -7.33
C PHE A 38 0.94 13.37 -6.89
N LEU A 39 2.25 13.22 -6.75
CA LEU A 39 3.18 14.31 -6.47
C LEU A 39 3.49 15.01 -7.80
N GLN A 40 2.66 15.98 -8.20
CA GLN A 40 2.80 16.70 -9.48
C GLN A 40 4.17 17.36 -9.68
N ARG A 41 4.83 17.78 -8.59
CA ARG A 41 6.10 18.51 -8.65
C ARG A 41 7.33 17.61 -8.83
N GLU A 42 7.22 16.33 -8.50
CA GLU A 42 8.34 15.38 -8.42
C GLU A 42 8.10 14.11 -9.26
N ALA A 43 7.05 14.12 -10.10
CA ALA A 43 6.59 12.94 -10.85
C ALA A 43 6.50 11.67 -9.96
N GLY A 44 6.02 11.87 -8.73
CA GLY A 44 5.95 10.82 -7.71
C GLY A 44 4.52 10.34 -7.47
N ILE A 45 4.40 9.16 -6.86
CA ILE A 45 3.13 8.52 -6.54
C ILE A 45 3.25 7.97 -5.12
N THR A 46 2.31 8.34 -4.25
CA THR A 46 2.17 7.74 -2.90
C THR A 46 0.88 6.95 -2.81
N VAL A 47 0.99 5.70 -2.39
CA VAL A 47 -0.10 4.72 -2.27
C VAL A 47 -0.28 4.37 -0.81
N HIS A 48 -1.50 4.52 -0.31
CA HIS A 48 -1.89 4.06 1.02
C HIS A 48 -2.71 2.79 0.87
N MET A 49 -2.22 1.71 1.46
CA MET A 49 -2.90 0.42 1.55
C MET A 49 -3.29 0.11 2.98
N LEU A 50 -4.44 -0.51 3.12
CA LEU A 50 -5.02 -0.94 4.38
C LEU A 50 -5.31 -2.43 4.30
N GLN A 51 -4.74 -3.20 5.21
CA GLN A 51 -5.06 -4.62 5.36
C GLN A 51 -6.45 -4.74 5.97
N MET A 52 -7.33 -5.48 5.31
CA MET A 52 -8.70 -5.69 5.76
C MET A 52 -9.03 -7.18 5.81
N ALA A 53 -9.71 -7.60 6.87
CA ALA A 53 -10.20 -8.97 7.01
C ALA A 53 -11.44 -9.24 6.14
N VAL A 54 -12.21 -8.20 5.79
CA VAL A 54 -13.44 -8.30 5.01
C VAL A 54 -13.45 -7.25 3.92
N HIS A 55 -13.93 -7.60 2.72
CA HIS A 55 -14.01 -6.70 1.57
C HIS A 55 -15.03 -5.56 1.81
N PRO A 56 -14.62 -4.28 1.96
CA PRO A 56 -15.57 -3.19 2.07
C PRO A 56 -16.19 -2.89 0.70
N GLN A 57 -17.51 -2.99 0.59
CA GLN A 57 -18.24 -2.66 -0.65
C GLN A 57 -18.07 -1.16 -1.01
N MET A 58 -17.87 -0.29 -0.02
CA MET A 58 -17.88 1.17 -0.18
C MET A 58 -16.59 1.76 -0.77
N LEU A 59 -15.42 1.13 -0.54
CA LEU A 59 -14.16 1.63 -1.12
C LEU A 59 -14.08 1.44 -2.65
N ARG A 60 -14.83 0.47 -3.19
CA ARG A 60 -14.80 0.06 -4.61
C ARG A 60 -15.05 1.20 -5.60
N SER A 61 -15.86 2.18 -5.23
CA SER A 61 -16.26 3.28 -6.13
C SER A 61 -15.17 4.34 -6.26
N GLN A 62 -14.42 4.61 -5.20
CA GLN A 62 -13.36 5.63 -5.23
C GLN A 62 -12.10 5.09 -5.92
N THR A 63 -11.74 3.82 -5.71
CA THR A 63 -10.49 3.28 -6.23
C THR A 63 -10.48 3.21 -7.77
N ARG A 64 -11.64 2.92 -8.41
CA ARG A 64 -11.74 2.67 -9.87
C ARG A 64 -11.20 3.80 -10.76
N ALA A 65 -11.21 5.05 -10.28
CA ALA A 65 -10.75 6.21 -11.06
C ALA A 65 -9.23 6.42 -11.06
N PHE A 66 -8.49 5.85 -10.11
CA PHE A 66 -7.10 6.23 -9.84
C PHE A 66 -6.04 5.21 -10.31
N MET A 67 -6.44 4.11 -10.96
CA MET A 67 -5.60 2.91 -11.07
C MET A 67 -4.80 2.70 -12.35
N SER A 68 -4.85 3.62 -13.31
CA SER A 68 -4.00 3.53 -14.50
C SER A 68 -2.54 3.82 -14.12
N GLY A 69 -1.72 2.77 -13.96
CA GLY A 69 -0.26 2.90 -13.79
C GLY A 69 0.35 2.25 -12.55
N LEU A 70 -0.42 1.47 -11.78
CA LEU A 70 0.12 0.70 -10.66
C LEU A 70 0.56 -0.70 -11.11
N PRO A 71 1.62 -1.27 -10.52
CA PRO A 71 2.06 -2.62 -10.84
C PRO A 71 1.01 -3.67 -10.50
N LEU A 72 1.09 -4.77 -11.25
CA LEU A 72 0.29 -5.97 -11.03
C LEU A 72 0.85 -6.80 -9.87
N LYS A 73 2.14 -6.67 -9.58
CA LYS A 73 2.78 -7.31 -8.43
C LYS A 73 3.83 -6.39 -7.85
N TRP A 74 3.85 -6.30 -6.53
CA TRP A 74 4.98 -5.77 -5.76
C TRP A 74 5.69 -6.93 -5.06
N GLU A 75 7.01 -6.97 -5.11
CA GLU A 75 7.85 -7.94 -4.41
C GLU A 75 8.84 -7.23 -3.51
N LEU A 76 8.98 -7.70 -2.27
CA LEU A 76 9.81 -7.07 -1.27
C LEU A 76 11.28 -7.11 -1.72
N TYR A 77 11.84 -5.92 -1.89
CA TYR A 77 13.22 -5.69 -2.30
C TYR A 77 14.06 -5.30 -1.07
N PRO A 78 15.36 -5.64 -1.03
CA PRO A 78 16.27 -5.22 0.03
C PRO A 78 16.18 -3.70 0.31
N GLY A 79 16.35 -3.31 1.58
CA GLY A 79 16.38 -1.89 1.95
C GLY A 79 14.99 -1.24 2.12
N ARG A 80 13.99 -2.00 2.58
CA ARG A 80 12.60 -1.55 2.81
C ARG A 80 11.95 -0.95 1.56
N LYS A 81 12.03 -1.67 0.44
CA LYS A 81 11.39 -1.27 -0.81
C LYS A 81 10.56 -2.41 -1.38
N TYR A 82 9.69 -2.10 -2.31
CA TYR A 82 9.06 -3.06 -3.19
C TYR A 82 9.48 -2.82 -4.62
N GLN A 83 9.78 -3.89 -5.34
CA GLN A 83 9.93 -3.84 -6.79
C GLN A 83 8.60 -4.18 -7.46
N GLY A 84 8.10 -3.27 -8.28
CA GLY A 84 6.92 -3.47 -9.10
C GLY A 84 7.21 -4.31 -10.35
N THR A 85 6.17 -4.84 -10.99
CA THR A 85 6.26 -5.46 -12.33
C THR A 85 6.72 -4.49 -13.42
N ASP A 86 6.56 -3.19 -13.18
CA ASP A 86 7.08 -2.10 -14.01
C ASP A 86 8.57 -1.81 -13.75
N SER A 87 9.26 -2.66 -12.97
CA SER A 87 10.65 -2.52 -12.53
C SER A 87 10.94 -1.29 -11.67
N ARG A 88 9.92 -0.50 -11.26
CA ARG A 88 10.13 0.62 -10.35
C ARG A 88 10.28 0.13 -8.92
N LEU A 89 11.13 0.84 -8.18
CA LEU A 89 11.30 0.65 -6.75
C LEU A 89 10.37 1.60 -6.01
N TRP A 90 9.61 1.05 -5.07
CA TRP A 90 8.65 1.74 -4.23
C TRP A 90 9.14 1.68 -2.79
N ASP A 91 9.41 2.83 -2.20
CA ASP A 91 9.84 2.95 -0.81
C ASP A 91 8.71 2.65 0.15
N ILE A 92 8.97 1.81 1.15
CA ILE A 92 8.06 1.58 2.27
C ILE A 92 8.24 2.74 3.25
N VAL A 93 7.41 3.77 3.10
CA VAL A 93 7.43 4.97 3.96
C VAL A 93 6.91 4.63 5.35
N ASP A 94 5.85 3.84 5.42
CA ASP A 94 5.24 3.43 6.69
C ASP A 94 4.65 2.03 6.59
N HIS A 95 4.80 1.27 7.67
CA HIS A 95 4.15 -0.01 7.86
C HIS A 95 3.83 -0.15 9.35
N GLY A 96 2.54 -0.21 9.68
CA GLY A 96 2.08 -0.13 11.07
C GLY A 96 0.67 -0.67 11.25
N GLN A 97 0.19 -0.67 12.49
CA GLN A 97 -1.24 -0.89 12.74
C GLN A 97 -2.05 0.30 12.20
N ALA A 98 -3.18 0.01 11.57
CA ALA A 98 -4.12 1.07 11.20
C ALA A 98 -4.78 1.57 12.49
N SER A 99 -4.37 2.74 12.99
CA SER A 99 -4.98 3.32 14.19
C SER A 99 -6.49 3.53 13.97
N ALA A 100 -7.29 3.33 15.01
CA ALA A 100 -8.75 3.33 15.05
C ALA A 100 -9.44 4.66 14.65
N GLN A 101 -8.69 5.60 14.06
CA GLN A 101 -9.16 6.90 13.60
C GLN A 101 -10.16 6.81 12.43
N TRP A 102 -10.37 5.60 11.88
CA TRP A 102 -11.45 5.29 10.94
C TRP A 102 -12.43 4.29 11.60
N PRO A 103 -13.35 4.74 12.46
CA PRO A 103 -14.21 3.87 13.29
C PRO A 103 -15.14 2.93 12.49
N GLN A 104 -15.19 3.05 11.17
CA GLN A 104 -16.01 2.24 10.27
C GLN A 104 -15.19 1.23 9.44
N ILE A 105 -13.86 1.22 9.57
CA ILE A 105 -12.97 0.35 8.80
C ILE A 105 -12.27 -0.60 9.75
N ASN A 106 -12.62 -1.89 9.70
CA ASN A 106 -11.91 -2.97 10.39
C ASN A 106 -10.55 -3.25 9.72
N SER A 107 -9.70 -2.23 9.66
CA SER A 107 -8.35 -2.34 9.13
C SER A 107 -7.41 -2.75 10.25
N THR A 108 -6.60 -3.77 10.03
CA THR A 108 -5.64 -4.24 11.04
C THR A 108 -4.27 -3.64 10.79
N GLU A 109 -3.86 -3.49 9.53
CA GLU A 109 -2.53 -2.98 9.18
C GLU A 109 -2.62 -1.89 8.11
N ARG A 110 -1.63 -1.00 8.09
CA ARG A 110 -1.45 0.05 7.08
C ARG A 110 -0.07 -0.11 6.46
N LEU A 111 -0.01 0.07 5.15
CA LEU A 111 1.22 0.11 4.37
C LEU A 111 1.19 1.33 3.44
N ILE A 112 2.20 2.19 3.54
CA ILE A 112 2.36 3.37 2.70
C ILE A 112 3.58 3.18 1.81
N LEU A 113 3.35 3.23 0.50
CA LEU A 113 4.37 3.08 -0.53
C LEU A 113 4.54 4.39 -1.28
N THR A 114 5.77 4.81 -1.54
CA THR A 114 6.03 5.97 -2.40
C THR A 114 7.00 5.60 -3.51
N TYR A 115 6.72 6.07 -4.71
CA TYR A 115 7.63 6.06 -5.84
C TYR A 115 7.90 7.52 -6.23
N SER A 116 9.16 7.86 -6.49
CA SER A 116 9.57 9.13 -7.06
C SER A 116 10.51 8.85 -8.23
N SER A 117 10.23 9.44 -9.40
CA SER A 117 11.10 9.29 -10.57
C SER A 117 12.40 10.12 -10.44
N THR A 118 12.50 10.99 -9.43
CA THR A 118 13.68 11.80 -9.10
C THR A 118 14.75 10.93 -8.43
N GLY A 119 15.48 10.17 -9.24
CA GLY A 119 16.61 9.36 -8.77
C GLY A 119 17.52 8.85 -9.89
N ASP A 120 17.47 9.49 -11.06
CA ASP A 120 18.38 9.25 -12.18
C ASP A 120 18.99 10.61 -12.54
N ASP A 121 20.09 10.96 -11.87
CA ASP A 121 21.11 11.92 -12.30
C ASP A 121 22.49 11.33 -11.96
#